data_AF-A0A3N1CS11-F1
#
_entry.id   AF-A0A3N1CS11-F1
#
_cell.length_a   1.000
_cell.length_b   1.000
_cell.length_c   1.000
_cell.angle_alpha   90.00
_cell.angle_beta   90.00
_cell.angle_gamma   90.00
#
_symmetry.space_group_name_H-M   'P 1'
#
loop_
_entity.id
_entity.type
_entity.pdbx_description
1 polymer ?
#
loop_
_entity_poly.entity_id
_entity_poly.type
_entity_poly.pdbx_seq_one_letter_code
_entity_poly.pdbx_strand_id
1 'polypeptide(L)' 'MQGTAPREDRGEAGVTAVLAGLDGLDALPVGGHVAVFERVHAGLQEILAASDETREAR' A
#
# COMPACT_ATOMS: atom_id res chain seq x y z
N MET A 1 7.36 -10.64 -28.67
CA MET A 1 7.63 -10.24 -27.27
C MET A 1 6.69 -9.08 -26.94
N GLN A 2 5.40 -9.35 -26.70
CA GLN A 2 4.45 -8.32 -26.26
C GLN A 2 4.53 -8.25 -24.73
N GLY A 3 5.00 -7.13 -24.18
CA GLY A 3 5.23 -6.93 -22.75
C GLY A 3 3.93 -6.87 -21.95
N THR A 4 3.82 -7.68 -20.90
CA THR A 4 2.60 -7.85 -20.11
C THR A 4 2.55 -7.02 -18.82
N ALA A 5 3.61 -6.32 -18.41
CA ALA A 5 3.64 -5.71 -17.07
C ALA A 5 3.66 -4.16 -17.12
N PRO A 6 2.50 -3.51 -16.94
CA PRO A 6 2.49 -2.14 -16.40
C PRO A 6 1.55 -1.91 -15.20
N ARG A 7 0.63 -2.85 -14.89
CA ARG A 7 -0.37 -2.67 -13.82
C ARG A 7 -0.06 -3.46 -12.56
N GLU A 8 0.39 -4.71 -12.69
CA GLU A 8 0.78 -5.56 -11.56
C GLU A 8 1.97 -4.94 -10.80
N ASP A 9 3.01 -4.51 -11.52
CA ASP A 9 4.18 -3.80 -10.94
C ASP A 9 3.81 -2.51 -10.19
N ARG A 10 2.73 -1.82 -10.61
CA ARG A 10 2.32 -0.56 -9.99
C ARG A 10 1.58 -0.78 -8.67
N GLY A 11 0.77 -1.84 -8.60
CA GLY A 11 0.13 -2.26 -7.36
C GLY A 11 1.16 -2.71 -6.33
N GLU A 12 2.14 -3.52 -6.76
CA GLU A 12 3.23 -3.97 -5.91
C GLU A 12 4.09 -2.80 -5.39
N ALA A 13 4.49 -1.88 -6.28
CA ALA A 13 5.24 -0.68 -5.88
C ALA A 13 4.48 0.21 -4.88
N GLY A 14 3.16 0.35 -5.04
CA GLY A 14 2.32 1.10 -4.11
C GLY A 14 2.25 0.43 -2.74
N VAL A 15 2.08 -0.89 -2.69
CA VAL A 15 2.09 -1.67 -1.45
C VAL A 15 3.44 -1.56 -0.76
N THR A 16 4.55 -1.71 -1.48
CA THR A 16 5.90 -1.54 -0.94
C THR A 16 6.11 -0.15 -0.34
N ALA A 17 5.67 0.91 -1.02
CA ALA A 17 5.80 2.27 -0.52
C ALA A 17 5.00 2.53 0.76
N VAL A 18 3.78 1.98 0.86
CA VAL A 18 2.96 2.08 2.08
C VAL A 18 3.58 1.30 3.23
N LEU A 19 4.11 0.09 2.97
CA LEU A 19 4.78 -0.73 3.98
C LEU A 19 6.09 -0.14 4.48
N ALA A 20 6.81 0.64 3.66
CA ALA A 20 7.99 1.39 4.12
C ALA A 20 7.66 2.40 5.24
N GLY A 21 6.37 2.78 5.40
CA GLY A 21 5.91 3.57 6.53
C GLY A 21 5.99 2.86 7.89
N LEU A 22 6.22 1.54 7.90
CA LEU A 22 6.48 0.76 9.12
C LEU A 22 7.96 0.83 9.55
N ASP A 23 8.86 1.34 8.71
CA ASP A 23 10.26 1.50 9.09
C ASP A 23 10.39 2.50 10.25
N GLY A 24 11.17 2.13 11.27
CA GLY A 24 11.38 2.97 12.45
C GLY A 24 10.28 2.89 13.51
N LEU A 25 9.34 1.95 13.39
CA LEU A 25 8.33 1.68 14.44
C LEU A 25 9.00 1.35 15.79
N ASP A 26 10.14 0.67 15.76
CA ASP A 26 10.98 0.33 16.91
C ASP A 26 11.54 1.55 17.65
N ALA A 27 11.69 2.68 16.95
CA ALA A 27 12.12 3.96 17.55
C ALA A 27 10.97 4.72 18.23
N LEU A 28 9.72 4.28 18.06
CA LEU A 28 8.54 4.90 18.67
C LEU A 28 8.13 4.19 19.97
N PRO A 29 7.60 4.92 20.96
CA PRO A 29 6.90 4.28 22.07
C PRO A 29 5.69 3.51 21.53
N VAL A 30 5.31 2.40 22.19
CA VAL A 30 4.20 1.53 21.76
C VAL A 30 2.90 2.30 21.51
N GLY A 31 2.62 3.35 22.28
CA GLY A 31 1.45 4.22 22.07
C GLY A 31 1.44 4.93 20.70
N GLY A 32 2.59 5.13 20.08
CA GLY A 32 2.72 5.70 18.73
C GLY A 32 2.57 4.67 17.60
N HIS A 33 2.65 3.37 17.91
CA HIS A 33 2.57 2.30 16.91
C HIS A 33 1.19 2.26 16.25
N VAL A 34 0.13 2.48 17.04
CA VAL A 34 -1.25 2.45 16.56
C VAL A 34 -1.48 3.46 15.44
N ALA A 35 -1.01 4.71 15.60
CA ALA A 35 -1.18 5.74 14.58
C ALA A 35 -0.44 5.42 13.27
N VAL A 36 0.71 4.74 13.36
CA VAL A 36 1.45 4.28 12.18
C VAL A 36 0.71 3.14 11.50
N PHE A 37 0.22 2.15 12.25
CA PHE A 37 -0.58 1.07 11.70
C PHE A 37 -1.88 1.56 11.06
N GLU A 38 -2.58 2.51 11.66
CA GLU A 38 -3.80 3.11 11.07
C GLU A 38 -3.50 3.79 9.74
N ARG A 39 -2.39 4.54 9.65
CA ARG A 39 -1.95 5.18 8.40
C ARG A 39 -1.65 4.14 7.32
N VAL A 40 -0.88 3.10 7.66
CA VAL A 40 -0.53 2.02 6.72
C VAL A 40 -1.78 1.27 6.28
N HIS A 41 -2.68 0.95 7.20
CA HIS A 41 -3.94 0.29 6.90
C HIS A 41 -4.80 1.12 5.95
N ALA A 42 -4.96 2.42 6.19
CA ALA A 42 -5.70 3.31 5.30
C ALA A 42 -5.10 3.36 3.89
N GLY A 43 -3.77 3.47 3.77
CA GLY A 43 -3.08 3.46 2.47
C GLY A 43 -3.28 2.15 1.69
N LEU A 44 -3.31 1.00 2.36
CA LEU A 44 -3.62 -0.28 1.72
C LEU A 44 -5.08 -0.36 1.26
N GLN A 45 -6.02 0.18 2.04
CA GLN A 45 -7.42 0.24 1.65
C GLN A 45 -7.62 1.08 0.38
N GLU A 46 -6.91 2.21 0.25
CA GLU A 46 -6.95 3.04 -0.96
C GLU A 46 -6.41 2.30 -2.20
N ILE A 47 -5.30 1.58 -2.05
CA ILE A 47 -4.72 0.79 -3.15
C ILE A 47 -5.69 -0.31 -3.62
N LEU A 48 -6.35 -0.99 -2.67
CA LEU A 48 -7.35 -2.01 -2.97
C LEU A 48 -8.59 -1.40 -3.65
N ALA A 49 -9.10 -0.29 -3.14
CA ALA A 49 -10.25 0.41 -3.73
C ALA A 49 -9.97 0.84 -5.19
N ALA A 50 -8.80 1.43 -5.44
CA ALA A 50 -8.39 1.82 -6.80
C ALA A 50 -8.22 0.61 -7.75
N SER A 51 -7.82 -0.54 -7.20
CA SER A 51 -7.70 -1.80 -7.96
C SER A 51 -9.06 -2.39 -8.31
N ASP A 52 -10.04 -2.27 -7.41
CA ASP A 52 -11.41 -2.74 -7.63
C ASP A 52 -12.14 -1.84 -8.65
N GLU A 53 -12.04 -0.51 -8.53
CA GLU A 53 -12.58 0.45 -9.54
C GLU A 53 -12.01 0.17 -10.93
N THR A 54 -10.71 -0.13 -10.99
CA THR A 54 -10.02 -0.51 -12.22
C THR A 54 -10.58 -1.80 -12.83
N ARG A 55 -11.02 -2.76 -12.00
CA ARG A 55 -11.58 -4.04 -12.45
C ARG A 55 -13.00 -3.85 -12.98
N GLU A 56 -13.82 -3.04 -12.32
CA GLU A 56 -15.21 -2.78 -12.72
C GLU A 56 -15.33 -1.93 -14.00
N ALA A 57 -14.34 -1.08 -14.27
CA ALA A 57 -14.30 -0.25 -15.48
C ALA A 57 -13.89 -1.01 -16.76
N ARG A 58 -13.68 -2.33 -16.69
CA ARG A 58 -13.18 -3.17 -17.79
C ARG A 58 -14.21 -4.19 -18.26
#